data_AF-A0A7W6G2V7-F1
#
_entry.id   AF-A0A7W6G2V7-F1
#
_cell.length_a   1.000
_cell.length_b   1.000
_cell.length_c   1.000
_cell.angle_alpha   90.00
_cell.angle_beta   90.00
_cell.angle_gamma   90.00
#
_symmetry.space_group_name_H-M   'P 1'
#
loop_
_entity.id
_entity.type
_entity.pdbx_description
1 polymer ?
#
loop_
_entity_poly.entity_id
_entity_poly.type
_entity_poly.pdbx_seq_one_letter_code
_entity_poly.pdbx_strand_id
1 'polypeptide(L)'
;MLANRTRCINPCCKRTAPADKYPGEMICGKCFKALPQAVKDSHRFFWKQIRKWERRITKTSDELKLIRMRNIGRTWSDRLIAHWDAEIKVRVMNAEKPAGLDSFLEELGL
;
A
#
# COMPACT_ATOMS: atom_id res chain seq x y z
N MET A 1 -7.83 -1.23 -25.26
CA MET A 1 -8.06 -0.08 -24.34
C MET A 1 -8.26 -0.62 -22.93
N LEU A 2 -7.32 -0.34 -22.02
CA LEU A 2 -7.29 -0.81 -20.62
C LEU A 2 -7.88 0.22 -19.63
N ALA A 3 -8.72 1.13 -20.12
CA ALA A 3 -9.07 2.36 -19.41
C ALA A 3 -9.84 2.15 -18.08
N ASN A 4 -10.42 0.96 -17.86
CA ASN A 4 -11.25 0.69 -16.67
C ASN A 4 -10.56 -0.18 -15.61
N ARG A 5 -9.25 -0.46 -15.74
CA ARG A 5 -8.54 -1.30 -14.77
C ARG A 5 -7.28 -0.64 -14.25
N THR A 6 -7.17 -0.62 -12.92
CA THR A 6 -5.96 -0.15 -12.23
C THR A 6 -4.96 -1.29 -12.13
N ARG A 7 -3.71 -1.05 -12.54
CA ARG A 7 -2.62 -2.03 -12.45
C ARG A 7 -1.96 -1.99 -11.08
N CYS A 8 -1.42 -3.12 -10.65
CA CYS A 8 -0.55 -3.19 -9.48
C CYS A 8 0.72 -2.34 -9.72
N ILE A 9 1.18 -1.59 -8.72
CA ILE A 9 2.40 -0.77 -8.80
C ILE A 9 3.69 -1.57 -9.01
N ASN A 10 3.66 -2.88 -8.76
CA ASN A 10 4.80 -3.75 -9.05
C ASN A 10 4.91 -3.94 -10.57
N PRO A 11 6.00 -3.50 -11.23
CA PRO A 11 6.14 -3.58 -12.68
C PRO A 11 6.17 -5.03 -13.20
N CYS A 12 6.65 -5.97 -12.39
CA CYS A 12 6.67 -7.41 -12.70
C CYS A 12 5.30 -8.09 -12.47
N CYS A 13 4.33 -7.39 -11.87
CA CYS A 13 3.01 -7.94 -11.59
C CYS A 13 1.99 -7.57 -12.67
N LYS A 14 1.37 -8.59 -13.28
CA LYS A 14 0.32 -8.39 -14.30
C LYS A 14 -1.10 -8.25 -13.72
N ARG A 15 -1.25 -8.19 -12.40
CA ARG A 15 -2.58 -8.15 -11.77
C ARG A 15 -3.20 -6.76 -11.86
N THR A 16 -4.51 -6.76 -12.06
CA THR A 16 -5.30 -5.54 -12.19
C THR A 16 -6.55 -5.62 -11.33
N ALA A 17 -7.09 -4.47 -10.95
CA ALA A 17 -8.34 -4.32 -10.22
C ALA A 17 -9.30 -3.40 -11.01
N PRO A 18 -10.61 -3.44 -10.74
CA PRO A 18 -11.56 -2.48 -11.28
C PRO A 18 -11.18 -1.05 -10.84
N ALA A 19 -11.10 -0.11 -11.78
CA ALA A 19 -10.62 1.25 -11.52
C ALA A 19 -11.63 2.12 -10.72
N ASP A 20 -12.92 1.81 -10.83
CA ASP A 20 -14.00 2.39 -10.02
C ASP A 20 -13.80 2.15 -8.52
N LYS A 21 -13.33 0.96 -8.15
CA LYS A 21 -13.13 0.57 -6.75
C LYS A 21 -11.74 0.94 -6.22
N TYR A 22 -10.75 0.98 -7.10
CA TYR A 22 -9.35 1.24 -6.74
C TYR A 22 -8.77 2.32 -7.67
N PRO A 23 -9.22 3.57 -7.55
CA PRO A 23 -8.65 4.66 -8.33
C PRO A 23 -7.20 4.94 -7.92
N GLY A 24 -6.36 5.32 -8.88
CA GLY A 24 -4.97 5.72 -8.63
C GLY A 24 -4.00 4.56 -8.50
N GLU A 25 -3.10 4.62 -7.52
CA GLU A 25 -2.08 3.60 -7.31
C GLU A 25 -2.58 2.49 -6.38
N MET A 26 -2.28 1.23 -6.72
CA MET A 26 -2.64 0.10 -5.87
C MET A 26 -1.57 -0.99 -5.83
N ILE A 27 -1.47 -1.69 -4.70
CA ILE A 27 -0.68 -2.92 -4.58
C ILE A 27 -1.62 -4.11 -4.46
N CYS A 28 -1.40 -5.15 -5.27
CA CYS A 28 -2.26 -6.33 -5.21
C CYS A 28 -1.97 -7.15 -3.94
N GLY A 29 -2.94 -7.95 -3.50
CA GLY A 29 -2.79 -8.77 -2.30
C GLY A 29 -1.61 -9.75 -2.33
N LYS A 30 -1.15 -10.22 -3.51
CA LYS A 30 0.05 -11.09 -3.59
C LYS A 30 1.33 -10.29 -3.35
N CYS A 31 1.50 -9.16 -4.04
CA CYS A 31 2.67 -8.31 -3.84
C CYS A 31 2.71 -7.77 -2.40
N PHE A 32 1.56 -7.42 -1.82
CA PHE A 32 1.50 -7.00 -0.42
C PHE A 32 1.91 -8.12 0.55
N LYS A 33 1.49 -9.37 0.31
CA LYS A 33 1.87 -10.52 1.15
C LYS A 33 3.38 -10.83 1.11
N ALA A 34 4.02 -10.55 -0.03
CA ALA A 34 5.46 -10.73 -0.23
C ALA A 34 6.33 -9.70 0.53
N LEU A 35 5.73 -8.61 1.03
CA LEU A 35 6.46 -7.65 1.85
C LEU A 35 6.93 -8.26 3.18
N PRO A 36 8.03 -7.75 3.77
CA PRO A 36 8.47 -8.11 5.11
C PRO A 36 7.35 -7.95 6.14
N GLN A 37 7.33 -8.84 7.13
CA GLN A 37 6.27 -8.86 8.13
C GLN A 37 6.15 -7.54 8.90
N ALA A 38 7.28 -6.94 9.29
CA ALA A 38 7.32 -5.64 9.95
C ALA A 38 6.64 -4.52 9.13
N VAL A 39 6.87 -4.47 7.81
CA VAL A 39 6.25 -3.47 6.92
C VAL A 39 4.74 -3.65 6.86
N LYS A 40 4.28 -4.90 6.78
CA LYS A 40 2.84 -5.23 6.76
C LYS A 40 2.19 -4.86 8.09
N ASP A 41 2.84 -5.12 9.21
CA ASP A 41 2.32 -4.84 10.54
C ASP A 41 2.22 -3.35 10.83
N SER A 42 3.25 -2.57 10.47
CA SER A 42 3.21 -1.11 10.53
C SER A 42 2.05 -0.53 9.69
N HIS A 43 1.89 -0.99 8.45
CA HIS A 43 0.80 -0.53 7.59
C HIS A 43 -0.58 -0.86 8.16
N ARG A 44 -0.78 -2.09 8.66
CA ARG A 44 -2.02 -2.51 9.33
C ARG A 44 -2.27 -1.71 10.61
N PHE A 45 -1.22 -1.41 11.37
CA PHE A 45 -1.30 -0.62 12.58
C PHE A 45 -1.80 0.81 12.28
N PHE A 46 -1.26 1.48 11.27
CA PHE A 46 -1.73 2.81 10.88
C PHE A 46 -3.21 2.81 10.49
N TRP A 47 -3.64 1.86 9.66
CA TRP A 47 -5.06 1.68 9.34
C TRP A 47 -5.93 1.43 10.57
N LYS A 48 -5.44 0.65 11.55
CA LYS A 48 -6.14 0.42 12.82
C LYS A 48 -6.31 1.71 13.61
N GLN A 49 -5.29 2.58 13.65
CA GLN A 49 -5.40 3.88 14.32
C GLN A 49 -6.38 4.81 13.62
N ILE A 50 -6.34 4.90 12.28
CA ILE A 50 -7.27 5.72 11.50
C ILE A 50 -8.72 5.31 11.80
N ARG A 51 -9.05 4.02 11.64
CA ARG A 51 -10.40 3.49 11.92
C ARG A 51 -10.83 3.72 13.37
N LYS A 52 -9.91 3.64 14.33
CA LYS A 52 -10.20 3.93 15.74
C LYS A 52 -10.63 5.38 15.92
N TRP A 53 -9.92 6.33 15.31
CA TRP A 53 -10.24 7.75 15.44
C TRP A 53 -11.49 8.15 14.66
N GLU A 54 -11.70 7.60 13.45
CA GLU A 54 -12.95 7.78 12.69
C GLU A 54 -14.17 7.38 13.53
N ARG A 55 -14.13 6.19 14.16
CA ARG A 55 -15.22 5.73 15.05
C ARG A 55 -15.43 6.60 16.29
N ARG A 56 -14.40 7.31 16.77
CA ARG A 56 -14.53 8.22 17.91
C ARG A 56 -15.12 9.56 17.50
N ILE A 57 -14.72 10.04 16.32
CA ILE A 57 -15.24 11.27 15.70
C ILE A 57 -16.76 11.12 15.48
N THR A 58 -17.25 9.99 14.98
CA THR A 58 -18.69 9.78 14.77
C THR A 58 -19.51 9.72 16.06
N LYS A 59 -18.87 9.61 17.23
CA LYS A 59 -19.54 9.46 18.54
C LYS A 59 -19.49 10.72 19.40
N THR A 60 -18.81 11.78 18.95
CA THR A 60 -18.61 13.00 19.72
C THR A 60 -19.38 14.15 19.07
N SER A 61 -20.13 14.90 19.85
CA SER A 61 -20.82 16.14 19.43
C SER A 61 -20.09 17.42 19.87
N ASP A 62 -19.08 17.30 20.75
CA ASP A 62 -18.24 18.39 21.21
C ASP A 62 -17.28 18.86 20.11
N GLU A 63 -17.44 20.10 19.65
CA GLU A 63 -16.71 20.67 18.52
C GLU A 63 -15.19 20.79 18.76
N LEU A 64 -14.78 21.21 19.96
CA LEU A 64 -13.37 21.34 20.31
C LEU A 64 -12.68 19.98 20.34
N LYS A 65 -13.36 18.97 20.90
CA LYS A 65 -12.88 17.58 20.86
C LYS A 65 -12.83 17.05 19.43
N LEU A 66 -13.83 17.35 18.60
CA LEU A 66 -13.86 16.94 17.19
C LEU A 66 -12.66 17.48 16.41
N ILE A 67 -12.32 18.76 16.57
CA ILE A 67 -11.15 19.37 15.91
C ILE A 67 -9.89 18.63 16.33
N ARG A 68 -9.68 18.41 17.64
CA ARG A 68 -8.50 17.69 18.14
C ARG A 68 -8.43 16.25 17.61
N MET A 69 -9.55 15.53 17.60
CA MET A 69 -9.61 14.15 17.10
C MET A 69 -9.34 14.07 15.60
N ARG A 70 -9.87 15.01 14.80
CA ARG A 70 -9.60 15.12 13.36
C ARG A 70 -8.12 15.38 13.10
N ASN A 71 -7.49 16.26 13.88
CA ASN A 71 -6.06 16.52 13.77
C ASN A 71 -5.22 15.26 14.06
N ILE A 72 -5.56 14.51 15.11
CA ILE A 72 -4.90 13.23 15.40
C ILE A 72 -5.11 12.22 14.27
N GLY A 73 -6.34 12.11 13.75
CA GLY A 73 -6.67 11.24 12.62
C GLY A 73 -5.87 11.60 11.36
N ARG A 74 -5.72 12.90 11.08
CA ARG A 74 -4.89 13.41 9.98
C ARG A 74 -3.44 12.99 10.15
N THR A 75 -2.85 13.15 11.34
CA THR A 75 -1.46 12.71 11.60
C THR A 75 -1.25 11.22 11.31
N TRP A 76 -2.23 10.36 11.62
CA TRP A 76 -2.13 8.93 11.28
C TRP A 76 -2.27 8.66 9.79
N SER A 77 -3.09 9.45 9.09
CA SER A 77 -3.23 9.38 7.63
C SER A 77 -1.94 9.82 6.93
N ASP A 78 -1.32 10.90 7.40
CA ASP A 78 -0.04 11.39 6.87
C ASP A 78 1.08 10.35 7.08
N ARG A 79 1.11 9.70 8.25
CA ARG A 79 2.03 8.59 8.52
C ARG A 79 1.78 7.38 7.62
N LEU A 80 0.53 7.06 7.33
CA LEU A 80 0.18 5.97 6.40
C LEU A 80 0.69 6.28 4.98
N ILE A 81 0.49 7.52 4.51
CA ILE A 81 0.95 7.98 3.19
C ILE A 81 2.48 7.95 3.13
N ALA A 82 3.16 8.53 4.12
CA ALA A 82 4.61 8.51 4.20
C ALA A 82 5.18 7.08 4.23
N HIS A 83 4.55 6.17 4.98
CA HIS A 83 4.93 4.75 5.00
C HIS A 83 4.69 4.07 3.66
N TRP A 84 3.59 4.40 2.97
CA TRP A 84 3.31 3.88 1.64
C TRP A 84 4.40 4.28 0.64
N ASP A 85 4.75 5.57 0.60
CA ASP A 85 5.73 6.10 -0.34
C ASP A 85 7.16 5.64 -0.01
N ALA A 86 7.58 5.72 1.26
CA ALA A 86 8.95 5.43 1.66
C ALA A 86 9.24 3.92 1.75
N GLU A 87 8.27 3.10 2.20
CA GLU A 87 8.54 1.70 2.51
C GLU A 87 7.95 0.74 1.46
N ILE A 88 6.67 0.94 1.09
CA ILE A 88 5.96 0.00 0.23
C ILE A 88 6.32 0.20 -1.25
N LYS A 89 6.22 1.43 -1.76
CA LYS A 89 6.54 1.72 -3.16
C LYS A 89 7.98 1.36 -3.50
N VAL A 90 8.92 1.85 -2.70
CA VAL A 90 10.36 1.63 -2.90
C VAL A 90 10.66 0.13 -3.05
N ARG A 91 10.19 -0.72 -2.12
CA ARG A 91 10.46 -2.17 -2.18
C ARG A 91 9.80 -2.89 -3.35
N VAL A 92 8.67 -2.38 -3.81
CA VAL A 92 7.84 -3.06 -4.81
C VAL A 92 8.19 -2.63 -6.23
N MET A 93 8.62 -1.38 -6.39
CA MET A 93 9.10 -0.82 -7.65
C MET A 93 10.57 -1.18 -7.92
N ASN A 94 11.40 -1.28 -6.87
CA ASN A 94 12.79 -1.75 -6.97
C ASN A 94 12.90 -3.27 -6.85
N ALA A 95 11.84 -4.02 -7.21
CA ALA A 95 11.94 -5.47 -7.29
C ALA A 95 12.87 -5.81 -8.46
N GLU A 96 14.17 -5.89 -8.19
CA GLU A 96 15.16 -6.44 -9.10
C GLU A 96 14.60 -7.78 -9.60
N LYS A 97 14.56 -7.94 -10.93
CA LYS A 97 14.41 -9.28 -11.50
C LYS A 97 15.44 -10.16 -10.78
N PRO A 98 15.10 -11.36 -10.30
CA PRO A 98 16.11 -12.26 -9.78
C PRO A 98 17.18 -12.43 -10.87
N ALA A 99 18.37 -11.87 -10.64
CA ALA A 99 19.54 -12.16 -11.44
C ALA A 99 19.81 -13.65 -11.24
N GLY A 100 19.54 -14.46 -12.26
CA GLY A 100 19.65 -15.92 -12.13
C GLY A 100 18.79 -16.76 -13.06
N LEU A 101 17.96 -16.18 -13.93
CA LEU A 101 17.45 -16.94 -15.09
C LEU A 101 18.38 -16.81 -16.30
N ASP A 102 19.01 -15.66 -16.48
CA ASP A 102 19.88 -15.44 -17.64
C ASP A 102 21.15 -16.31 -17.55
N SER A 103 21.79 -16.44 -16.37
CA SER A 103 22.94 -17.36 -16.23
C SER A 103 22.55 -18.84 -16.21
N PHE A 104 21.33 -19.19 -15.76
CA PHE A 104 20.85 -20.58 -15.77
C PHE A 104 20.48 -21.06 -17.17
N LEU A 105 20.00 -20.17 -18.04
CA LEU A 105 19.71 -20.47 -19.44
C LEU A 105 21.00 -20.53 -20.28
N GLU A 106 21.97 -19.65 -20.02
CA GLU A 106 23.31 -19.74 -20.62
C GLU A 106 24.04 -21.04 -20.21
N GLU A 107 23.94 -21.47 -18.94
CA GLU A 107 24.52 -22.73 -18.48
C GLU A 107 23.84 -23.98 -19.09
N LEU A 108 22.59 -23.87 -19.55
CA LEU A 108 21.84 -24.96 -20.20
C LEU A 108 21.93 -24.95 -21.74
N GLY A 109 22.64 -23.98 -22.33
CA GLY A 109 22.91 -23.93 -23.77
C GLY A 109 21.68 -23.66 -24.65
N LEU A 110 20.73 -22.87 -24.16
CA LEU A 110 19.59 -22.35 -24.93
C LEU A 110 19.72 -20.85 -25.23
#